data_AF-A0A2X1RC84-F1
#
_entry.id   AF-A0A2X1RC84-F1
#
_cell.length_a   1.000
_cell.length_b   1.000
_cell.length_c   1.000
_cell.angle_alpha   90.00
_cell.angle_beta   90.00
_cell.angle_gamma   90.00
#
_symmetry.space_group_name_H-M   'P 1'
#
loop_
_entity.id
_entity.type
_entity.pdbx_description
1 polymer ?
#
loop_
_entity_poly.entity_id
_entity_poly.type
_entity_poly.pdbx_seq_one_letter_code
_entity_poly.pdbx_strand_id
1 'polypeptide(L)'
;MVSDLVIIPVTPSPLDFSAAGSVVTVLEAQAYSRKVEARFLITRKIEQATMLSVLKESIRDTGVKSFRTAITQRQIYVKSILDGDSVFESSDGAAKGEIEILTKEIVSIFE
;
A
#
# COMPACT_ATOMS: atom_id res chain seq x y z
N MET A 1 -12.59 7.71 14.07
CA MET A 1 -11.97 7.76 12.73
C MET A 1 -13.04 8.19 11.72
N VAL A 2 -12.74 9.06 10.74
CA VAL A 2 -13.74 9.58 9.77
C VAL A 2 -13.68 8.91 8.39
N SER A 3 -12.65 8.10 8.13
CA SER A 3 -12.44 7.43 6.84
C SER A 3 -13.31 6.18 6.72
N ASP A 4 -13.74 5.86 5.49
CA ASP A 4 -14.39 4.59 5.16
C ASP A 4 -13.38 3.49 4.78
N LEU A 5 -12.20 3.89 4.30
CA LEU A 5 -11.06 3.00 4.02
C LEU A 5 -9.76 3.62 4.56
N VAL A 6 -8.95 2.80 5.22
CA VAL A 6 -7.58 3.14 5.61
C VAL A 6 -6.60 2.32 4.77
N ILE A 7 -5.75 3.00 4.00
CA ILE A 7 -4.64 2.39 3.27
C ILE A 7 -3.36 2.60 4.07
N ILE A 8 -2.61 1.53 4.33
CA ILE A 8 -1.39 1.55 5.14
C ILE A 8 -0.19 1.24 4.23
N PRO A 9 0.56 2.26 3.75
CA PRO A 9 1.73 2.05 2.93
C PRO A 9 2.87 1.42 3.74
N VAL A 10 3.47 0.35 3.22
CA VAL A 10 4.65 -0.31 3.80
C VAL A 10 5.63 -0.64 2.70
N THR A 11 6.94 -0.61 2.97
CA THR A 11 7.93 -1.14 2.04
C THR A 11 8.26 -2.60 2.39
N PRO A 12 8.94 -3.37 1.53
CA PRO A 12 9.46 -4.71 1.87
C PRO A 12 10.46 -4.74 3.04
N SER A 13 10.86 -3.59 3.59
CA SER A 13 11.71 -3.50 4.77
C SER A 13 10.96 -4.00 6.03
N PRO A 14 11.50 -4.98 6.77
CA PRO A 14 10.92 -5.42 8.04
C PRO A 14 10.86 -4.30 9.10
N LEU A 15 11.79 -3.34 9.05
CA LEU A 15 11.80 -2.19 9.96
C LEU A 15 10.61 -1.26 9.70
N ASP A 16 10.28 -1.05 8.43
CA ASP A 16 9.16 -0.19 8.03
C ASP A 16 7.82 -0.82 8.42
N PHE A 17 7.73 -2.15 8.37
CA PHE A 17 6.54 -2.86 8.81
C PHE A 17 6.26 -2.68 10.30
N SER A 18 7.30 -2.73 11.15
CA SER A 18 7.14 -2.50 12.59
C SER A 18 6.54 -1.12 12.90
N ALA A 19 6.93 -0.09 12.15
CA ALA A 19 6.37 1.25 12.31
C ALA A 19 4.87 1.32 11.97
N ALA A 20 4.41 0.53 11.00
CA ALA A 20 3.00 0.47 10.59
C ALA A 20 2.09 -0.21 11.63
N GLY A 21 2.65 -0.99 12.57
CA GLY A 21 1.88 -1.66 13.62
C GLY A 21 1.07 -0.70 14.51
N SER A 22 1.58 0.52 14.72
CA SER A 22 0.87 1.57 15.47
C SER A 22 -0.50 1.92 14.87
N VAL A 23 -0.61 1.92 13.54
CA VAL A 23 -1.89 2.17 12.84
C VAL A 23 -2.85 1.01 13.04
N VAL A 24 -2.36 -0.23 13.01
CA VAL A 24 -3.16 -1.43 13.27
C VAL A 24 -3.74 -1.39 14.70
N THR A 25 -2.94 -1.04 15.70
CA THR A 25 -3.42 -0.89 17.08
C THR A 25 -4.55 0.15 17.20
N VAL A 26 -4.45 1.28 16.49
CA VAL A 26 -5.51 2.30 16.46
C VAL A 26 -6.78 1.76 15.79
N LEU A 27 -6.65 1.00 14.70
CA LEU A 27 -7.78 0.36 14.02
C LEU A 27 -8.48 -0.66 14.92
N GLU A 28 -7.73 -1.49 15.64
CA GLU A 28 -8.25 -2.46 16.61
C GLU A 28 -9.01 -1.79 17.75
N ALA A 29 -8.44 -0.72 18.33
CA ALA A 29 -9.10 0.03 19.39
C ALA A 29 -10.42 0.68 18.93
N GLN A 30 -10.46 1.18 17.69
CA GLN A 30 -11.68 1.78 17.10
C GLN A 30 -12.72 0.75 16.68
N ALA A 31 -12.34 -0.52 16.47
CA ALA A 31 -13.24 -1.57 16.04
C ALA A 31 -14.39 -1.81 17.03
N TYR A 32 -14.24 -1.42 18.30
CA TYR A 32 -15.32 -1.48 19.30
C TYR A 32 -16.49 -0.55 18.96
N SER A 33 -16.23 0.61 18.34
CA SER A 33 -17.26 1.58 17.96
C SER A 33 -17.69 1.44 16.50
N ARG A 34 -16.72 1.32 15.59
CA ARG A 34 -16.97 1.13 14.16
C ARG A 34 -15.74 0.50 13.54
N LYS A 35 -15.91 -0.71 12.97
CA LYS A 35 -14.87 -1.33 12.15
C LYS A 35 -14.74 -0.56 10.83
N VAL A 36 -13.56 -0.03 10.56
CA VAL A 36 -13.22 0.65 9.30
C VAL A 36 -12.50 -0.35 8.40
N GLU A 37 -12.78 -0.31 7.09
CA GLU A 37 -12.09 -1.17 6.14
C GLU A 37 -10.62 -0.76 6.06
N ALA A 38 -9.70 -1.74 6.09
CA ALA A 38 -8.26 -1.46 6.05
C ALA A 38 -7.54 -2.36 5.06
N ARG A 39 -6.53 -1.79 4.38
CA ARG A 39 -5.66 -2.51 3.45
C ARG A 39 -4.22 -2.07 3.57
N PHE A 40 -3.29 -3.03 3.63
CA PHE A 40 -1.88 -2.75 3.41
C PHE A 40 -1.61 -2.49 1.92
N LEU A 41 -0.77 -1.50 1.63
CA LEU A 41 -0.25 -1.22 0.29
C LEU A 41 1.27 -1.38 0.30
N ILE A 42 1.77 -2.36 -0.44
CA ILE A 42 3.22 -2.54 -0.59
C ILE A 42 3.74 -1.47 -1.57
N THR A 43 4.68 -0.66 -1.12
CA THR A 43 5.30 0.44 -1.89
C THR A 43 6.80 0.25 -2.00
N ARG A 44 7.42 0.94 -2.96
CA ARG A 44 8.87 0.85 -3.22
C ARG A 44 9.35 -0.61 -3.35
N LYS A 45 8.52 -1.46 -3.96
CA LYS A 45 8.84 -2.87 -4.14
C LYS A 45 10.06 -2.99 -5.06
N ILE A 46 11.07 -3.70 -4.59
CA ILE A 46 12.20 -4.21 -5.38
C ILE A 46 12.09 -5.74 -5.49
N GLU A 47 12.68 -6.34 -6.52
CA GLU A 47 12.61 -7.79 -6.78
C GLU A 47 13.49 -8.61 -5.82
N GLN A 48 13.26 -8.51 -4.52
CA GLN A 48 13.89 -9.37 -3.52
C GLN A 48 12.84 -10.29 -2.91
N ALA A 49 12.80 -11.52 -3.43
CA ALA A 49 11.77 -12.51 -3.11
C ALA A 49 11.66 -12.80 -1.60
N THR A 50 12.80 -12.90 -0.90
CA THR A 50 12.85 -13.24 0.53
C THR A 50 12.23 -12.16 1.43
N MET A 51 12.50 -10.89 1.18
CA MET A 51 11.89 -9.80 1.97
C MET A 51 10.39 -9.71 1.74
N LEU A 52 9.96 -9.92 0.50
CA LEU A 52 8.55 -9.89 0.16
C LEU A 52 7.77 -11.04 0.82
N SER A 53 8.37 -12.24 0.94
CA SER A 53 7.72 -13.35 1.65
C SER A 53 7.60 -13.06 3.15
N VAL A 54 8.65 -12.52 3.78
CA VAL A 54 8.63 -12.15 5.20
C VAL A 54 7.58 -11.07 5.45
N LEU A 55 7.55 -10.02 4.63
CA LEU A 55 6.54 -8.96 4.76
C LEU A 55 5.11 -9.51 4.63
N LYS A 56 4.87 -10.41 3.67
CA LYS A 56 3.54 -11.01 3.48
C LYS A 56 3.09 -11.83 4.68
N GLU A 57 4.01 -12.54 5.31
CA GLU A 57 3.74 -13.26 6.56
C GLU A 57 3.41 -12.29 7.69
N SER A 58 4.23 -11.26 7.89
CA SER A 58 3.96 -10.25 8.93
C SER A 58 2.64 -9.52 8.71
N ILE A 59 2.29 -9.18 7.47
CA ILE A 59 0.97 -8.62 7.12
C ILE A 59 -0.15 -9.57 7.52
N ARG A 60 -0.02 -10.87 7.20
CA ARG A 60 -1.04 -11.88 7.53
C ARG A 60 -1.29 -11.95 9.04
N ASP A 61 -0.24 -11.80 9.84
CA ASP A 61 -0.33 -11.89 11.31
C ASP A 61 -1.12 -10.73 11.93
N THR A 62 -1.27 -9.60 11.22
CA THR A 62 -2.12 -8.48 11.67
C THR A 62 -3.61 -8.72 11.46
N GLY A 63 -4.00 -9.71 10.65
CA GLY A 63 -5.38 -9.91 10.20
C GLY A 63 -5.88 -8.87 9.18
N VAL A 64 -5.08 -7.85 8.83
CA VAL A 64 -5.41 -6.86 7.80
C VAL A 64 -4.93 -7.35 6.44
N LYS A 65 -5.82 -7.34 5.44
CA LYS A 65 -5.49 -7.78 4.07
C LYS A 65 -4.56 -6.76 3.39
N SER A 66 -3.74 -7.18 2.43
CA SER A 66 -3.06 -6.27 1.52
C SER A 66 -3.79 -6.18 0.17
N PHE A 67 -3.57 -5.07 -0.55
CA PHE A 67 -3.81 -5.06 -1.99
C PHE A 67 -2.96 -6.11 -2.69
N ARG A 68 -3.45 -6.61 -3.83
CA ARG A 68 -2.70 -7.55 -4.66
C ARG A 68 -1.61 -6.81 -5.43
N THR A 69 -1.92 -5.60 -5.90
CA THR A 69 -0.97 -4.75 -6.60
C THR A 69 -0.03 -4.05 -5.61
N ALA A 70 1.25 -4.02 -5.95
CA ALA A 70 2.28 -3.29 -5.23
C ALA A 70 2.85 -2.19 -6.12
N ILE A 71 3.23 -1.06 -5.54
CA ILE A 71 3.92 0.03 -6.25
C ILE A 71 5.41 -0.29 -6.31
N THR A 72 5.94 -0.41 -7.51
CA THR A 72 7.33 -0.77 -7.76
C THR A 72 8.24 0.43 -7.55
N GLN A 73 9.46 0.22 -7.06
CA GLN A 73 10.43 1.30 -6.99
C GLN A 73 10.90 1.68 -8.41
N ARG A 74 10.41 2.82 -8.90
CA ARG A 74 10.76 3.37 -10.21
C ARG A 74 11.23 4.81 -10.07
N GLN A 75 12.24 5.20 -10.85
CA GLN A 75 12.71 6.58 -10.88
C GLN A 75 11.63 7.56 -11.34
N ILE A 76 10.66 7.09 -12.15
CA ILE A 76 9.61 7.96 -12.67
C ILE A 76 8.69 8.53 -11.57
N TYR A 77 8.46 7.79 -10.48
CA TYR A 77 7.71 8.32 -9.33
C TYR A 77 8.43 9.49 -8.66
N VAL A 78 9.76 9.46 -8.61
CA VAL A 78 10.56 10.58 -8.08
C VAL A 78 10.55 11.75 -9.06
N LYS A 79 10.79 11.46 -10.34
CA LYS A 79 10.84 12.49 -11.39
C LYS A 79 9.52 13.24 -11.55
N SER A 80 8.39 12.53 -11.64
CA SER A 80 7.06 13.15 -11.78
C SER A 80 6.77 14.14 -10.65
N ILE A 81 7.07 13.78 -9.40
CA ILE A 81 6.92 14.69 -8.25
C ILE A 81 7.80 15.93 -8.39
N LEU A 82 9.06 15.78 -8.81
CA LEU A 82 9.97 16.90 -9.01
C LEU A 82 9.49 17.85 -10.12
N ASP A 83 8.87 17.30 -11.16
CA ASP A 83 8.33 18.05 -12.30
C ASP A 83 6.96 18.67 -11.99
N GLY A 84 6.35 18.35 -10.84
CA GLY A 84 5.01 18.83 -10.45
C GLY A 84 3.85 18.08 -11.10
N ASP A 85 4.15 16.93 -11.70
CA ASP A 85 3.22 16.08 -12.44
C ASP A 85 2.98 14.74 -11.72
N SER A 86 2.27 13.81 -12.38
CA SER A 86 2.12 12.43 -11.96
C SER A 86 2.82 11.47 -12.93
N VAL A 87 2.76 10.16 -12.65
CA VAL A 87 3.29 9.15 -13.58
C VAL A 87 2.49 9.09 -14.90
N PHE A 88 1.27 9.63 -14.94
CA PHE A 88 0.43 9.64 -16.14
C PHE A 88 0.94 10.59 -17.23
N GLU A 89 1.71 11.61 -16.86
CA GLU A 89 2.35 12.56 -17.79
C GLU A 89 3.67 12.00 -18.37
N SER A 90 4.12 10.84 -17.89
CA SER A 90 5.35 10.19 -18.37
C SER A 90 5.13 9.23 -19.55
N SER A 91 6.21 8.66 -20.09
CA SER A 91 6.15 7.52 -21.02
C SER A 91 6.27 6.14 -20.34
N ASP A 92 6.35 6.08 -19.00
CA ASP A 92 6.48 4.81 -18.27
C ASP A 92 5.11 4.11 -18.14
N GLY A 93 4.77 3.31 -19.15
CA GLY A 93 3.50 2.55 -19.18
C GLY A 93 3.37 1.53 -18.06
N ALA A 94 4.48 1.05 -17.48
CA ALA A 94 4.43 0.09 -16.39
C ALA A 94 4.06 0.75 -15.05
N ALA A 95 4.54 1.98 -14.80
CA ALA A 95 4.09 2.80 -13.67
C ALA A 95 2.60 3.15 -13.78
N LYS A 96 2.14 3.57 -14.97
CA LYS A 96 0.71 3.84 -15.21
C LYS A 96 -0.13 2.60 -14.94
N GLY A 97 0.26 1.46 -15.50
CA GLY A 97 -0.46 0.20 -15.36
C GLY A 97 -0.60 -0.27 -13.90
N GLU A 98 0.47 -0.22 -13.09
CA GLU A 98 0.36 -0.60 -11.68
C GLU A 98 -0.53 0.35 -10.87
N ILE A 99 -0.54 1.66 -11.16
CA ILE A 99 -1.45 2.61 -10.52
C ILE A 99 -2.90 2.37 -10.96
N GLU A 100 -3.17 2.17 -12.26
CA GLU A 100 -4.52 1.91 -12.76
C GLU A 100 -5.14 0.64 -12.16
N ILE A 101 -4.36 -0.45 -12.06
CA ILE A 101 -4.83 -1.69 -11.46
C ILE A 101 -5.07 -1.49 -9.95
N LEU A 102 -4.17 -0.81 -9.24
CA LEU A 102 -4.35 -0.49 -7.83
C LEU A 102 -5.60 0.37 -7.60
N THR A 103 -5.84 1.39 -8.43
CA THR A 103 -7.04 2.23 -8.35
C THR A 103 -8.31 1.40 -8.55
N LYS A 104 -8.32 0.44 -9.48
CA LYS A 104 -9.45 -0.49 -9.66
C LYS A 104 -9.68 -1.36 -8.41
N GLU A 105 -8.62 -1.86 -7.79
CA GLU A 105 -8.75 -2.60 -6.52
C GLU A 105 -9.35 -1.73 -5.41
N ILE A 106 -8.95 -0.45 -5.32
CA ILE A 106 -9.51 0.49 -4.35
C ILE A 106 -11.00 0.74 -4.63
N VAL A 107 -11.37 1.01 -5.88
CA VAL A 107 -12.78 1.27 -6.26
C VAL A 107 -13.66 0.05 -5.96
N SER A 108 -13.19 -1.16 -6.27
CA SER A 108 -13.93 -2.40 -6.02
C SER A 108 -14.23 -2.71 -4.54
N ILE A 109 -13.61 -1.99 -3.60
CA ILE A 109 -13.94 -2.10 -2.17
C ILE A 109 -15.28 -1.42 -1.85
N PHE A 110 -15.68 -0.44 -2.66
CA PHE A 110 -16.88 0.37 -2.44
C PHE A 110 -18.06 -0.01 -3.33
N GLU A 111 -17.90 -1.02 -4.17
CA GLU A 111 -18.95 -1.64 -4.98
C GLU A 111 -19.62 -2.79 -4.21
#